data_AF-A0A401RN24-F1
#
_entry.id   AF-A0A401RN24-F1
#
_cell.length_a   1.000
_cell.length_b   1.000
_cell.length_c   1.000
_cell.angle_alpha   90.00
_cell.angle_beta   90.00
_cell.angle_gamma   90.00
#
_symmetry.space_group_name_H-M   'P 1'
#
loop_
_entity.id
_entity.type
_entity.pdbx_description
1 polymer ?
#
loop_
_entity_poly.entity_id
_entity_poly.type
_entity_poly.pdbx_seq_one_letter_code
_entity_poly.pdbx_strand_id
1 'polypeptide(L)'
;MERVGLVVARFVLLLCCLTLAHGLPRVDVQPEPCQAPEQWEGRAVVYDHITGRNNRVLLSYDGKNQRVRVLEERKGHIPCKKFYEYIYLFKTPVLFKIEQVTKQCSKLPLSQLWDPYDIPENSTYEDEYSIGGPGDQIKVQEWSDRKPARKFERWIGIYTVKDCYPVQETYTKSYNVTTSTRFFDLQLGISDPSVFTPPSTCQAASLEEMSNDCSL
;
A
#
# COMPACT_ATOMS: atom_id res chain seq x y z
N MET A 1 -90.37 9.56 -0.61
CA MET A 1 -91.17 8.68 -1.49
C MET A 1 -90.15 8.14 -2.50
N GLU A 2 -89.59 6.93 -2.43
CA GLU A 2 -89.85 5.71 -1.67
C GLU A 2 -88.51 5.02 -1.32
N ARG A 3 -88.57 4.13 -0.32
CA ARG A 3 -87.55 3.14 0.10
C ARG A 3 -87.48 2.02 -0.98
N VAL A 4 -86.45 1.19 -1.15
CA VAL A 4 -85.93 0.05 -0.34
C VAL A 4 -84.85 -0.57 -1.28
N GLY A 5 -83.57 -0.75 -0.93
CA GLY A 5 -83.01 -1.84 -0.11
C GLY A 5 -82.75 -3.13 -0.93
N LEU A 6 -81.48 -3.56 -1.10
CA LEU A 6 -81.01 -4.89 -0.69
C LEU A 6 -79.50 -5.05 -0.86
N VAL A 7 -78.89 -5.56 0.21
CA VAL A 7 -77.50 -5.96 0.39
C VAL A 7 -77.23 -7.26 -0.38
N VAL A 8 -76.10 -7.36 -1.09
CA VAL A 8 -75.44 -8.64 -1.33
C VAL A 8 -73.95 -8.50 -1.02
N ALA A 9 -73.52 -9.30 -0.06
CA ALA A 9 -72.17 -9.35 0.47
C ALA A 9 -71.37 -10.49 -0.17
N ARG A 10 -70.05 -10.28 -0.26
CA ARG A 10 -68.95 -11.26 -0.32
C ARG A 10 -68.78 -12.07 -1.61
N PHE A 11 -67.64 -11.92 -2.27
CA PHE A 11 -66.50 -12.84 -2.08
C PHE A 11 -65.21 -12.15 -2.55
N VAL A 12 -64.24 -12.11 -1.64
CA VAL A 12 -62.87 -11.63 -1.87
C VAL A 12 -62.14 -12.68 -2.71
N LEU A 13 -61.71 -12.33 -3.93
CA LEU A 13 -60.63 -13.05 -4.62
C LEU A 13 -59.37 -12.19 -4.55
N LEU A 14 -58.56 -12.39 -3.51
CA LEU A 14 -57.15 -12.03 -3.57
C LEU A 14 -56.46 -13.01 -4.52
N LEU A 15 -56.21 -12.58 -5.77
CA LEU A 15 -55.22 -13.24 -6.62
C LEU A 15 -53.84 -12.89 -6.08
N CYS A 16 -53.32 -13.72 -5.18
CA CYS A 16 -51.90 -13.80 -4.90
C CYS A 16 -51.20 -14.36 -6.16
N CYS A 17 -50.79 -13.48 -7.08
CA CYS A 17 -49.79 -13.83 -8.07
C CYS A 17 -48.47 -14.07 -7.33
N LEU A 18 -48.23 -15.31 -6.94
CA LEU A 18 -46.92 -15.85 -6.60
C LEU A 18 -46.06 -15.76 -7.87
N THR A 19 -45.44 -14.61 -8.10
CA THR A 19 -44.34 -14.50 -9.05
C THR A 19 -43.20 -15.34 -8.49
N LEU A 20 -43.04 -16.55 -9.03
CA LEU A 20 -41.82 -17.34 -8.93
C LEU A 20 -40.70 -16.52 -9.58
N ALA A 21 -40.09 -15.62 -8.81
CA ALA A 21 -38.85 -14.97 -9.17
C ALA A 21 -37.78 -16.07 -9.24
N HIS A 22 -37.61 -16.64 -10.43
CA HIS A 22 -36.46 -17.46 -10.76
C HIS A 22 -35.28 -16.50 -10.73
N GLY A 23 -34.61 -16.42 -9.58
CA GLY A 23 -33.41 -15.63 -9.41
C GLY A 23 -32.42 -16.05 -10.48
N LEU A 24 -32.07 -15.12 -11.37
CA LEU A 24 -30.92 -15.29 -12.24
C LEU A 24 -29.71 -15.62 -11.36
N PRO A 25 -28.83 -16.55 -11.76
CA PRO A 25 -27.59 -16.79 -11.02
C PRO A 25 -26.85 -15.45 -10.91
N ARG A 26 -26.65 -14.98 -9.68
CA ARG A 26 -25.71 -13.90 -9.41
C ARG A 26 -24.35 -14.41 -9.88
N VAL A 27 -23.87 -13.87 -10.99
CA VAL A 27 -22.43 -13.94 -11.29
C VAL A 27 -21.79 -13.09 -10.21
N ASP A 28 -21.12 -13.77 -9.27
CA ASP A 28 -20.30 -13.11 -8.27
C ASP A 28 -19.08 -12.54 -9.01
N VAL A 29 -19.22 -11.29 -9.48
CA VAL A 29 -18.11 -10.57 -10.11
C VAL A 29 -17.17 -10.21 -8.97
N GLN A 30 -16.11 -10.99 -8.82
CA GLN A 30 -15.04 -10.63 -7.89
C GLN A 30 -14.47 -9.26 -8.28
N PRO A 31 -14.16 -8.39 -7.31
CA PRO A 31 -13.48 -7.12 -7.61
C PRO A 31 -12.21 -7.37 -8.43
N GLU A 32 -11.93 -6.47 -9.36
CA GLU A 32 -10.64 -6.45 -10.08
C GLU A 32 -9.69 -5.46 -9.39
N PRO A 33 -8.37 -5.74 -9.37
CA PRO A 33 -7.37 -4.81 -8.88
C PRO A 33 -7.46 -3.42 -9.52
N CYS A 34 -7.48 -2.38 -8.70
CA CYS A 34 -7.37 -0.99 -9.19
C CYS A 34 -5.92 -0.68 -9.63
N GLN A 35 -5.75 0.38 -10.42
CA GLN A 35 -4.44 0.82 -10.89
C GLN A 35 -3.86 1.86 -9.93
N ALA A 36 -2.80 1.49 -9.22
CA ALA A 36 -2.10 2.37 -8.28
C ALA A 36 -1.34 3.50 -9.02
N PRO A 37 -1.18 4.69 -8.41
CA PRO A 37 -0.41 5.77 -9.01
C PRO A 37 1.08 5.41 -9.11
N GLU A 38 1.64 5.50 -10.33
CA GLU A 38 3.05 5.12 -10.57
C GLU A 38 4.08 6.18 -10.13
N GLN A 39 3.64 7.39 -9.76
CA GLN A 39 4.53 8.48 -9.34
C GLN A 39 3.89 9.29 -8.23
N TRP A 40 4.55 9.38 -7.09
CA TRP A 40 4.10 10.16 -5.94
C TRP A 40 5.24 10.40 -4.94
N GLU A 41 5.04 11.39 -4.09
CA GLU A 41 5.86 11.69 -2.92
C GLU A 41 4.99 11.64 -1.67
N GLY A 42 5.58 11.29 -0.53
CA GLY A 42 4.85 11.28 0.72
C GLY A 42 5.72 10.86 1.89
N ARG A 43 5.07 10.36 2.94
CA ARG A 43 5.72 9.85 4.13
C ARG A 43 5.36 8.41 4.36
N ALA A 44 6.26 7.68 5.01
CA ALA A 44 5.98 6.33 5.42
C ALA A 44 6.52 6.04 6.83
N VAL A 45 5.92 5.04 7.48
CA VAL A 45 6.52 4.36 8.63
C VAL A 45 6.78 2.92 8.23
N VAL A 46 8.05 2.54 8.20
CA VAL A 46 8.50 1.15 8.01
C VAL A 46 8.70 0.53 9.38
N TYR A 47 7.94 -0.52 9.67
CA TYR A 47 8.10 -1.35 10.85
C TYR A 47 8.89 -2.60 10.47
N ASP A 48 10.08 -2.73 11.04
CA ASP A 48 10.92 -3.92 10.92
C ASP A 48 10.58 -4.85 12.09
N HIS A 49 9.97 -5.99 11.78
CA HIS A 49 9.51 -6.95 12.79
C HIS A 49 10.66 -7.76 13.41
N ILE A 50 11.83 -7.79 12.77
CA ILE A 50 13.02 -8.48 13.29
C ILE A 50 13.64 -7.64 14.42
N THR A 51 13.74 -6.32 14.20
CA THR A 51 14.32 -5.40 15.18
C THR A 51 13.29 -4.77 16.13
N GLY A 52 12.00 -4.87 15.79
CA GLY A 52 10.90 -4.22 16.52
C GLY A 52 10.88 -2.69 16.37
N ARG A 53 11.55 -2.14 15.36
CA ARG A 53 11.75 -0.69 15.21
C ARG A 53 10.83 -0.09 14.15
N ASN A 54 10.32 1.10 14.46
CA ASN A 54 9.65 1.96 13.49
C ASN A 54 10.65 2.99 12.95
N ASN A 55 10.85 3.02 11.64
CA ASN A 55 11.59 4.06 10.94
C ASN A 55 10.61 4.96 10.18
N ARG A 56 10.66 6.26 10.46
CA ARG A 56 9.84 7.26 9.77
C ARG A 56 10.66 7.87 8.63
N VAL A 57 10.07 7.97 7.45
CA VAL A 57 10.80 8.37 6.23
C VAL A 57 9.96 9.31 5.37
N LEU A 58 10.64 10.19 4.63
CA LEU A 58 10.10 10.82 3.43
C LEU A 58 10.41 9.90 2.24
N LEU A 59 9.43 9.70 1.36
CA LEU A 59 9.49 8.76 0.26
C LEU A 59 9.16 9.47 -1.05
N SER A 60 10.01 9.32 -2.06
CA SER A 60 9.72 9.69 -3.46
C SER A 60 9.72 8.40 -4.28
N TYR A 61 8.57 8.02 -4.82
CA TYR A 61 8.35 6.80 -5.58
C TYR A 61 8.12 7.13 -7.06
N ASP A 62 8.95 6.58 -7.94
CA ASP A 62 8.84 6.76 -9.38
C ASP A 62 8.92 5.40 -10.10
N GLY A 63 7.76 4.74 -10.20
CA GLY A 63 7.61 3.41 -10.79
C GLY A 63 7.91 3.36 -12.27
N LYS A 64 7.59 4.42 -13.02
CA LYS A 64 7.91 4.54 -14.47
C LYS A 64 9.41 4.44 -14.74
N ASN A 65 10.22 4.96 -13.82
CA ASN A 65 11.68 4.92 -13.91
C ASN A 65 12.31 3.84 -13.03
N GLN A 66 11.51 3.05 -12.32
CA GLN A 66 11.94 2.01 -11.39
C GLN A 66 13.00 2.53 -10.41
N ARG A 67 12.63 3.59 -9.69
CA ARG A 67 13.52 4.23 -8.72
C ARG A 67 12.74 4.73 -7.52
N VAL A 68 13.38 4.65 -6.36
CA VAL A 68 12.80 5.05 -5.08
C VAL A 68 13.85 5.82 -4.30
N ARG A 69 13.45 6.92 -3.68
CA ARG A 69 14.29 7.66 -2.75
C ARG A 69 13.63 7.65 -1.38
N VAL A 70 14.39 7.25 -0.36
CA VAL A 70 13.95 7.16 1.04
C VAL A 70 14.85 8.05 1.88
N LEU A 71 14.29 9.02 2.60
CA LEU A 71 15.04 9.88 3.51
C LEU A 71 14.53 9.70 4.93
N GLU A 72 15.37 9.20 5.82
CA GLU A 72 15.00 9.01 7.22
C GLU A 72 14.71 10.35 7.92
N GLU A 73 13.57 10.44 8.61
CA GLU A 73 13.20 11.64 9.36
C GLU A 73 13.96 11.69 10.70
N ARG A 74 14.56 12.85 10.99
CA ARG A 74 15.20 13.15 12.28
C ARG A 74 14.18 13.63 13.30
N LYS A 75 13.42 12.71 13.89
CA LYS A 75 12.44 13.04 14.95
C LYS A 75 12.97 12.67 16.33
N GLY A 76 13.01 13.66 17.22
CA GLY A 76 13.54 13.53 18.58
C GLY A 76 15.07 13.48 18.64
N HIS A 77 15.63 13.79 19.80
CA HIS A 77 17.05 13.55 20.05
C HIS A 77 17.22 12.07 20.41
N ILE A 78 17.65 11.27 19.44
CA ILE A 78 18.02 9.87 19.66
C ILE A 78 19.54 9.85 19.76
N PRO A 79 20.11 9.71 20.97
CA PRO A 79 21.55 9.67 21.14
C PRO A 79 22.16 8.61 20.23
N CYS A 80 23.22 8.97 19.52
CA CYS A 80 24.02 8.04 18.73
C CYS A 80 23.29 7.34 17.57
N LYS A 81 22.17 7.87 17.06
CA LYS A 81 21.57 7.39 15.80
C LYS A 81 22.07 8.21 14.62
N LYS A 82 22.69 7.54 13.63
CA LYS A 82 22.94 8.10 12.30
C LYS A 82 21.66 8.03 11.48
N PHE A 83 21.46 9.03 10.62
CA PHE A 83 20.31 9.10 9.74
C PHE A 83 20.77 9.07 8.29
N TYR A 84 20.07 8.31 7.47
CA TYR A 84 20.48 8.01 6.11
C TYR A 84 19.45 8.47 5.08
N GLU A 85 19.98 8.74 3.90
CA GLU A 85 19.24 8.86 2.65
C GLU A 85 19.60 7.66 1.78
N TYR A 86 18.60 7.05 1.17
CA TYR A 86 18.73 5.90 0.31
C TYR A 86 18.17 6.23 -1.07
N ILE A 87 18.95 5.97 -2.12
CA ILE A 87 18.50 6.13 -3.51
C ILE A 87 18.65 4.77 -4.18
N TYR A 88 17.51 4.15 -4.47
CA TYR A 88 17.39 2.88 -5.17
C TYR A 88 17.18 3.15 -6.66
N LEU A 89 18.07 2.66 -7.50
CA LEU A 89 17.94 2.74 -8.97
C LEU A 89 17.92 1.31 -9.52
N PHE A 90 16.76 0.82 -9.96
CA PHE A 90 16.63 -0.58 -10.39
C PHE A 90 17.00 -0.78 -11.86
N LYS A 91 16.83 0.24 -12.73
CA LYS A 91 17.32 0.20 -14.12
C LYS A 91 18.85 0.10 -14.23
N THR A 92 19.55 0.57 -13.20
CA THR A 92 20.99 0.41 -13.06
C THR A 92 21.22 -0.11 -11.64
N PRO A 93 21.14 -1.42 -11.40
CA PRO A 93 20.79 -2.03 -10.11
C PRO A 93 21.77 -1.66 -8.99
N VAL A 94 21.58 -0.48 -8.42
CA VAL A 94 22.47 0.15 -7.44
C VAL A 94 21.66 0.87 -6.37
N LEU A 95 22.14 0.77 -5.14
CA LEU A 95 21.68 1.48 -3.99
C LEU A 95 22.77 2.45 -3.54
N PHE A 96 22.43 3.72 -3.43
CA PHE A 96 23.26 4.67 -2.69
C PHE A 96 22.72 4.80 -1.27
N LYS A 97 23.57 4.57 -0.27
CA LYS A 97 23.29 4.85 1.15
C LYS A 97 24.16 6.03 1.56
N ILE A 98 23.53 7.13 1.93
CA ILE A 98 24.19 8.42 2.15
C ILE A 98 23.92 8.83 3.60
N GLU A 99 24.97 9.02 4.40
CA GLU A 99 24.80 9.57 5.75
C GLU A 99 24.47 11.06 5.64
N GLN A 100 23.37 11.47 6.26
CA GLN A 100 22.77 12.75 5.96
C GLN A 100 23.58 13.96 6.44
N VAL A 101 24.45 13.84 7.46
CA VAL A 101 25.28 14.94 8.00
C VAL A 101 26.58 15.10 7.21
N THR A 102 27.41 14.06 7.21
CA THR A 102 28.75 14.00 6.61
C THR A 102 28.72 13.85 5.10
N LYS A 103 27.58 13.41 4.54
CA LYS A 103 27.40 13.09 3.12
C LYS A 103 28.33 11.98 2.62
N GLN A 104 28.90 11.21 3.53
CA GLN A 104 29.59 9.96 3.18
C GLN A 104 28.61 9.01 2.50
N CYS A 105 29.09 8.31 1.48
CA CYS A 105 28.25 7.53 0.59
C CYS A 105 28.80 6.11 0.42
N SER A 106 27.92 5.12 0.52
CA SER A 106 28.13 3.76 0.04
C SER A 106 27.35 3.54 -1.24
N LYS A 107 27.97 2.86 -2.21
CA LYS A 107 27.37 2.41 -3.46
C LYS A 107 27.33 0.89 -3.44
N LEU A 108 26.15 0.34 -3.22
CA LEU A 108 25.92 -1.09 -3.02
C LEU A 108 25.17 -1.67 -4.23
N PRO A 109 25.45 -2.92 -4.64
CA PRO A 109 24.66 -3.59 -5.66
C PRO A 109 23.24 -3.90 -5.14
N LEU A 110 22.22 -3.72 -5.99
CA LEU A 110 20.86 -4.20 -5.69
C LEU A 110 20.68 -5.63 -6.19
N SER A 111 20.46 -6.55 -5.25
CA SER A 111 20.15 -7.96 -5.55
C SER A 111 18.65 -8.22 -5.69
N GLN A 112 17.83 -7.36 -5.12
CA GLN A 112 16.37 -7.44 -5.18
C GLN A 112 15.88 -6.93 -6.53
N LEU A 113 14.84 -7.58 -7.06
CA LEU A 113 14.16 -7.13 -8.27
C LEU A 113 13.26 -5.93 -7.94
N TRP A 114 12.90 -5.17 -8.97
CA TRP A 114 11.88 -4.14 -8.88
C TRP A 114 10.53 -4.76 -8.49
N ASP A 115 9.96 -4.28 -7.39
CA ASP A 115 8.63 -4.63 -6.90
C ASP A 115 7.83 -3.32 -6.77
N PRO A 116 6.86 -3.05 -7.66
CA PRO A 116 6.08 -1.83 -7.62
C PRO A 116 5.14 -1.78 -6.41
N TYR A 117 4.81 -0.57 -5.95
CA TYR A 117 3.71 -0.36 -4.99
C TYR A 117 2.39 -0.34 -5.76
N ASP A 118 1.97 -1.51 -6.22
CA ASP A 118 0.70 -1.75 -6.88
C ASP A 118 0.00 -3.02 -6.35
N ILE A 119 -1.14 -3.34 -6.96
CA ILE A 119 -1.80 -4.63 -6.75
C ILE A 119 -1.55 -5.45 -8.03
N PRO A 120 -0.77 -6.55 -7.96
CA PRO A 120 -0.59 -7.43 -9.11
C PRO A 120 -1.93 -7.94 -9.64
N GLU A 121 -2.09 -8.03 -10.95
CA GLU A 121 -3.35 -8.45 -11.60
C GLU A 121 -3.87 -9.81 -11.14
N ASN A 122 -2.97 -10.70 -10.70
CA ASN A 122 -3.28 -12.04 -10.22
C ASN A 122 -3.42 -12.14 -8.68
N SER A 123 -3.61 -11.01 -8.00
CA SER A 123 -3.84 -10.96 -6.56
C SER A 123 -5.22 -11.52 -6.21
N THR A 124 -5.31 -12.07 -5.00
CA THR A 124 -6.58 -12.50 -4.42
C THR A 124 -7.21 -11.34 -3.66
N TYR A 125 -8.45 -11.00 -3.98
CA TYR A 125 -9.27 -10.11 -3.17
C TYR A 125 -9.57 -10.75 -1.82
N GLU A 126 -9.30 -10.05 -0.72
CA GLU A 126 -9.54 -10.55 0.64
C GLU A 126 -10.74 -9.88 1.30
N ASP A 127 -10.78 -8.54 1.34
CA ASP A 127 -11.84 -7.80 2.02
C ASP A 127 -11.97 -6.34 1.52
N GLU A 128 -13.09 -5.69 1.86
CA GLU A 128 -13.33 -4.26 1.72
C GLU A 128 -13.87 -3.70 3.04
N TYR A 129 -13.19 -2.71 3.59
CA TYR A 129 -13.57 -2.10 4.88
C TYR A 129 -13.37 -0.59 4.91
N SER A 130 -13.90 0.04 5.96
CA SER A 130 -13.75 1.48 6.21
C SER A 130 -12.79 1.73 7.36
N ILE A 131 -11.79 2.58 7.14
CA ILE A 131 -10.91 3.09 8.18
C ILE A 131 -11.47 4.43 8.66
N GLY A 132 -11.81 4.53 9.95
CA GLY A 132 -12.40 5.73 10.54
C GLY A 132 -13.79 5.47 11.12
N GLY A 133 -14.56 6.52 11.34
CA GLY A 133 -15.91 6.47 11.89
C GLY A 133 -16.94 7.21 11.01
N PRO A 134 -18.24 7.14 11.34
CA PRO A 134 -19.26 7.84 10.58
C PRO A 134 -18.96 9.35 10.48
N GLY A 135 -18.92 9.86 9.25
CA GLY A 135 -18.61 11.27 8.95
C GLY A 135 -17.14 11.57 8.66
N ASP A 136 -16.21 10.68 9.01
CA ASP A 136 -14.79 10.78 8.68
C ASP A 136 -14.19 9.37 8.54
N GLN A 137 -14.31 8.82 7.33
CA GLN A 137 -13.83 7.49 7.00
C GLN A 137 -13.40 7.39 5.54
N ILE A 138 -12.47 6.47 5.28
CA ILE A 138 -12.02 6.12 3.94
C ILE A 138 -12.29 4.64 3.69
N LYS A 139 -12.78 4.32 2.49
CA LYS A 139 -12.94 2.93 2.05
C LYS A 139 -11.63 2.41 1.46
N VAL A 140 -11.24 1.21 1.87
CA VAL A 140 -10.06 0.51 1.39
C VAL A 140 -10.39 -0.93 1.03
N GLN A 141 -9.58 -1.52 0.16
CA GLN A 141 -9.60 -2.93 -0.17
C GLN A 141 -8.27 -3.58 0.19
N GLU A 142 -8.36 -4.84 0.61
CA GLU A 142 -7.22 -5.67 0.95
C GLU A 142 -7.04 -6.77 -0.09
N TRP A 143 -5.80 -6.90 -0.56
CA TRP A 143 -5.38 -7.82 -1.59
C TRP A 143 -4.17 -8.62 -1.11
N SER A 144 -4.01 -9.84 -1.61
CA SER A 144 -2.87 -10.69 -1.23
C SER A 144 -2.33 -11.52 -2.39
N ASP A 145 -1.13 -12.09 -2.21
CA ASP A 145 -0.58 -13.11 -3.12
C ASP A 145 -1.06 -14.54 -2.80
N ARG A 146 -2.11 -14.67 -1.96
CA ARG A 146 -2.69 -15.96 -1.58
C ARG A 146 -3.08 -16.75 -2.81
N LYS A 147 -2.87 -18.06 -2.75
CA LYS A 147 -3.31 -19.02 -3.77
C LYS A 147 -3.97 -20.20 -3.07
N PRO A 148 -4.98 -20.86 -3.66
CA PRO A 148 -5.64 -22.01 -3.03
C PRO A 148 -4.67 -23.12 -2.57
N ALA A 149 -3.55 -23.30 -3.29
CA ALA A 149 -2.52 -24.30 -2.99
C ALA A 149 -1.47 -23.84 -1.94
N ARG A 150 -1.52 -22.60 -1.46
CA ARG A 150 -0.60 -22.04 -0.46
C ARG A 150 -1.38 -21.75 0.82
N LYS A 151 -0.84 -22.19 1.95
CA LYS A 151 -1.46 -21.99 3.26
C LYS A 151 -1.33 -20.55 3.79
N PHE A 152 -0.43 -19.74 3.24
CA PHE A 152 -0.06 -18.43 3.79
C PHE A 152 0.36 -17.43 2.71
N GLU A 153 0.10 -16.17 2.99
CA GLU A 153 0.39 -14.97 2.19
C GLU A 153 1.82 -14.50 2.45
N ARG A 154 2.53 -14.09 1.40
CA ARG A 154 3.85 -13.43 1.46
C ARG A 154 3.73 -11.92 1.27
N TRP A 155 2.66 -11.47 0.64
CA TRP A 155 2.34 -10.06 0.45
C TRP A 155 0.87 -9.85 0.74
N ILE A 156 0.60 -8.78 1.49
CA ILE A 156 -0.74 -8.24 1.74
C ILE A 156 -0.65 -6.73 1.49
N GLY A 157 -1.48 -6.22 0.59
CA GLY A 157 -1.57 -4.81 0.24
C GLY A 157 -2.96 -4.24 0.52
N ILE A 158 -3.00 -3.06 1.14
CA ILE A 158 -4.22 -2.32 1.44
C ILE A 158 -4.19 -1.02 0.66
N TYR A 159 -5.19 -0.83 -0.21
CA TYR A 159 -5.28 0.28 -1.15
C TYR A 159 -6.63 0.98 -1.05
N THR A 160 -6.68 2.29 -1.27
CA THR A 160 -7.96 3.03 -1.23
C THR A 160 -8.85 2.64 -2.41
N VAL A 161 -10.16 2.45 -2.17
CA VAL A 161 -11.11 2.04 -3.23
C VAL A 161 -11.22 3.07 -4.34
N LYS A 162 -11.25 4.36 -4.00
CA LYS A 162 -11.58 5.43 -4.95
C LYS A 162 -10.45 5.74 -5.92
N ASP A 163 -9.25 5.92 -5.37
CA ASP A 163 -8.11 6.49 -6.11
C ASP A 163 -6.86 5.58 -6.07
N CYS A 164 -7.00 4.35 -5.56
CA CYS A 164 -5.96 3.32 -5.51
C CYS A 164 -4.62 3.76 -4.87
N TYR A 165 -4.65 4.66 -3.89
CA TYR A 165 -3.46 5.01 -3.12
C TYR A 165 -3.06 3.85 -2.20
N PRO A 166 -1.76 3.53 -2.09
CA PRO A 166 -1.30 2.58 -1.09
C PRO A 166 -1.52 3.15 0.32
N VAL A 167 -2.09 2.35 1.20
CA VAL A 167 -2.30 2.69 2.61
C VAL A 167 -1.32 1.91 3.49
N GLN A 168 -1.21 0.61 3.24
CA GLN A 168 -0.30 -0.26 3.96
C GLN A 168 0.10 -1.45 3.09
N GLU A 169 1.35 -1.87 3.23
CA GLU A 169 1.81 -3.17 2.72
C GLU A 169 2.49 -3.96 3.81
N THR A 170 2.37 -5.28 3.75
CA THR A 170 2.99 -6.21 4.68
C THR A 170 3.60 -7.37 3.92
N TYR A 171 4.88 -7.61 4.19
CA TYR A 171 5.62 -8.73 3.63
C TYR A 171 5.90 -9.76 4.71
N THR A 172 5.75 -11.03 4.36
CA THR A 172 6.07 -12.15 5.25
C THR A 172 7.10 -13.08 4.62
N LYS A 173 7.92 -13.70 5.46
CA LYS A 173 8.87 -14.73 5.07
C LYS A 173 8.81 -15.87 6.07
N SER A 174 8.53 -17.07 5.58
CA SER A 174 8.44 -18.28 6.41
C SER A 174 7.53 -18.08 7.63
N TYR A 175 6.33 -17.54 7.41
CA TYR A 175 5.27 -17.33 8.41
C TYR A 175 5.49 -16.16 9.37
N ASN A 176 6.68 -15.54 9.37
CA ASN A 176 6.94 -14.35 10.16
C ASN A 176 6.76 -13.12 9.28
N VAL A 177 6.03 -12.13 9.79
CA VAL A 177 6.01 -10.81 9.17
C VAL A 177 7.44 -10.26 9.22
N THR A 178 7.97 -9.84 8.08
CA THR A 178 9.31 -9.24 8.01
C THR A 178 9.23 -7.74 8.13
N THR A 179 8.34 -7.14 7.34
CA THR A 179 8.22 -5.69 7.22
C THR A 179 6.78 -5.30 7.00
N SER A 180 6.35 -4.23 7.66
CA SER A 180 5.07 -3.57 7.39
C SER A 180 5.32 -2.09 7.14
N THR A 181 4.86 -1.58 6.01
CA THR A 181 5.02 -0.17 5.62
C THR A 181 3.66 0.49 5.60
N ARG A 182 3.52 1.63 6.28
CA ARG A 182 2.31 2.46 6.24
C ARG A 182 2.61 3.76 5.51
N PHE A 183 1.78 4.13 4.56
CA PHE A 183 1.95 5.30 3.71
C PHE A 183 0.94 6.40 4.07
N PHE A 184 1.36 7.65 4.05
CA PHE A 184 0.52 8.80 4.38
C PHE A 184 1.08 10.10 3.78
N ASP A 185 0.23 11.12 3.70
CA ASP A 185 0.52 12.41 3.07
C ASP A 185 1.02 12.29 1.62
N LEU A 186 0.40 11.38 0.87
CA LEU A 186 0.76 11.12 -0.52
C LEU A 186 0.31 12.28 -1.42
N GLN A 187 1.22 12.73 -2.28
CA GLN A 187 0.99 13.72 -3.32
C GLN A 187 1.45 13.14 -4.65
N LEU A 188 0.62 13.24 -5.69
CA LEU A 188 0.96 12.70 -7.01
C LEU A 188 2.11 13.45 -7.67
N GLY A 189 2.86 12.72 -8.49
CA GLY A 189 4.00 13.23 -9.23
C GLY A 189 5.27 13.31 -8.39
N ILE A 190 6.32 13.86 -8.99
CA ILE A 190 7.61 14.13 -8.35
C ILE A 190 7.86 15.62 -8.47
N SER A 191 7.92 16.32 -7.34
CA SER A 191 8.09 17.79 -7.33
C SER A 191 9.47 18.21 -7.82
N ASP A 192 10.52 17.52 -7.38
CA ASP A 192 11.91 17.73 -7.82
C ASP A 192 12.57 16.40 -8.22
N PRO A 193 12.73 16.11 -9.52
CA PRO A 193 13.39 14.89 -9.98
C PRO A 193 14.87 14.77 -9.57
N SER A 194 15.50 15.87 -9.12
CA SER A 194 16.91 15.87 -8.71
C SER A 194 17.17 15.01 -7.47
N VAL A 195 16.13 14.70 -6.67
CA VAL A 195 16.23 13.83 -5.48
C VAL A 195 16.73 12.42 -5.78
N PHE A 196 16.60 11.96 -7.04
CA PHE A 196 17.13 10.67 -7.49
C PHE A 196 18.58 10.73 -7.97
N THR A 197 19.18 11.92 -8.03
CA THR A 197 20.58 12.11 -8.44
C THR A 197 21.47 12.07 -7.19
N PRO A 198 22.35 11.06 -7.05
CA PRO A 198 23.24 10.98 -5.91
C PRO A 198 24.20 12.19 -5.88
N PRO A 199 24.60 12.68 -4.69
CA PRO A 199 25.53 13.78 -4.56
C PRO A 199 26.91 13.42 -5.11
N SER A 200 27.74 14.43 -5.39
CA SER A 200 29.10 14.24 -5.92
C SER A 200 29.99 13.35 -5.05
N THR A 201 29.75 13.30 -3.73
CA THR A 201 30.44 12.40 -2.80
C THR A 201 30.27 10.92 -3.15
N CYS A 202 29.19 10.55 -3.86
CA CYS A 202 28.96 9.18 -4.31
C CYS A 202 29.80 8.78 -5.54
N GLN A 203 30.53 9.70 -6.17
CA GLN A 203 31.47 9.36 -7.24
C GLN A 203 32.68 8.57 -6.70
N ALA A 204 33.08 8.84 -5.45
CA ALA A 204 34.11 8.13 -4.71
C ALA A 204 33.50 7.29 -3.56
N ALA A 205 32.30 6.73 -3.79
CA ALA A 205 31.58 5.97 -2.77
C ALA A 205 32.34 4.72 -2.33
N SER A 206 32.20 4.36 -1.05
CA SER A 206 32.61 3.06 -0.55
C SER A 206 31.76 1.95 -1.18
N LEU A 207 32.37 0.79 -1.45
CA LEU A 207 31.64 -0.42 -1.88
C LEU A 207 31.15 -1.25 -0.69
N GLU A 208 31.52 -0.87 0.53
CA GLU A 208 31.12 -1.52 1.77
C GLU A 208 29.91 -0.83 2.39
N GLU A 209 29.09 -1.60 3.11
CA GLU A 209 27.92 -1.04 3.80
C GLU A 209 28.34 -0.25 5.05
N MET A 210 27.88 1.00 5.14
CA MET A 210 28.05 1.81 6.34
C MET A 210 27.27 1.24 7.52
N SER A 211 27.95 1.08 8.66
CA SER A 211 27.30 0.73 9.94
C SER A 211 26.30 1.79 10.36
N ASN A 212 25.13 1.33 10.82
CA ASN A 212 24.07 2.16 11.41
C ASN A 212 24.39 2.58 12.86
N ASP A 213 25.42 1.98 13.47
CA ASP A 213 25.82 2.26 14.85
C ASP A 213 26.83 3.42 14.90
N CYS A 214 26.81 4.15 16.01
CA CYS A 214 27.93 4.99 16.40
C CYS A 214 28.97 4.14 17.11
N SER A 215 30.24 4.30 16.73
CA SER A 215 31.37 3.86 17.56
C SER A 215 31.27 4.60 18.90
N LEU A 216 31.20 3.85 20.01
CA LEU A 216 31.34 4.42 21.36
C LEU A 216 32.79 4.90 21.59
#